data_AF-A0A671DVA7-F1
#
_entry.id   AF-A0A671DVA7-F1
#
_cell.length_a   1.000
_cell.length_b   1.000
_cell.length_c   1.000
_cell.angle_alpha   90.00
_cell.angle_beta   90.00
_cell.angle_gamma   90.00
#
_symmetry.space_group_name_H-M   'P 1'
#
loop_
_entity.id
_entity.type
_entity.pdbx_description
1 polymer ?
#
loop_
_entity_poly.entity_id
_entity_poly.type
_entity_poly.pdbx_seq_one_letter_code
_entity_poly.pdbx_strand_id
1 'polypeptide(L)'
;LIGIFHVLMWYLLLILYIGQIKGKFGTYEPLTYKTGCVLWGIVFVISGVILIRVTRFPTQRLVICSLVMSIICIITTIIATVFIAIELSSFHPVSYRNYGQAKLGREISRILLFSYPLELGIACMYSIFTFIDLNRGNEETFRTVTEEAESAL
;
A
#
# COMPACT_ATOMS: atom_id res chain seq x y z
N LEU A 1 -10.56 -3.93 4.34
CA LEU A 1 -10.53 -3.32 5.69
C LEU A 1 -9.22 -2.59 5.97
N ILE A 2 -8.06 -3.24 5.81
CA ILE A 2 -6.74 -2.63 6.08
C ILE A 2 -6.44 -1.40 5.18
N GLY A 3 -6.75 -1.44 3.89
CA GLY A 3 -6.56 -0.25 3.03
C GLY A 3 -7.36 0.98 3.49
N ILE A 4 -8.61 0.78 3.94
CA ILE A 4 -9.45 1.86 4.49
C ILE A 4 -8.86 2.41 5.78
N PHE A 5 -8.35 1.53 6.64
CA PHE A 5 -7.61 1.94 7.85
C PHE A 5 -6.42 2.84 7.51
N HIS A 6 -5.60 2.47 6.52
CA HIS A 6 -4.47 3.31 6.10
C HIS A 6 -4.92 4.68 5.61
N VAL A 7 -5.98 4.77 4.79
CA VAL A 7 -6.54 6.06 4.34
C VAL A 7 -6.98 6.93 5.53
N LEU A 8 -7.69 6.35 6.49
CA LEU A 8 -8.16 7.09 7.68
C LEU A 8 -6.99 7.56 8.56
N MET A 9 -6.00 6.71 8.80
CA MET A 9 -4.84 7.09 9.62
C MET A 9 -4.00 8.17 8.95
N TRP A 10 -3.84 8.11 7.63
CA TRP A 10 -3.22 9.17 6.84
C TRP A 10 -4.01 10.48 6.87
N TYR A 11 -5.33 10.40 6.78
CA TYR A 11 -6.20 11.56 6.90
C TYR A 11 -6.10 12.21 8.28
N LEU A 12 -6.01 11.42 9.34
CA LEU A 12 -5.77 11.92 10.71
C LEU A 12 -4.41 12.62 10.82
N LEU A 13 -3.34 12.05 10.25
CA LEU A 13 -2.03 12.70 10.19
C LEU A 13 -2.11 14.05 9.47
N LEU A 14 -2.81 14.11 8.34
CA LEU A 14 -3.00 15.34 7.56
C LEU A 14 -3.68 16.44 8.40
N ILE A 15 -4.75 16.11 9.13
CA ILE A 15 -5.45 17.06 10.00
C ILE A 15 -4.51 17.59 11.10
N LEU A 16 -3.72 16.70 11.72
CA LEU A 16 -2.76 17.09 12.74
C LEU A 16 -1.69 18.03 12.17
N TYR A 17 -1.20 17.76 10.95
CA TYR A 17 -0.17 18.58 10.29
C TYR A 17 -0.69 19.95 9.83
N ILE A 18 -1.91 20.02 9.27
CA ILE A 18 -2.55 21.31 8.94
C ILE A 18 -2.80 22.14 10.20
N GLY A 19 -3.16 21.48 11.31
CA GLY A 19 -3.30 22.12 12.63
C GLY A 19 -2.00 22.75 13.13
N GLN A 20 -0.86 22.12 12.88
CA GLN A 20 0.46 22.62 13.27
C GLN A 20 0.92 23.83 12.44
N ILE A 21 0.67 23.84 11.13
CA ILE A 21 1.07 24.93 10.22
C ILE A 21 0.32 26.25 10.53
N LYS A 22 -0.94 26.17 10.98
CA LYS A 22 -1.70 27.37 11.40
C LYS A 22 -1.22 27.95 12.74
N GLY A 23 -0.41 27.22 13.51
CA GLY A 23 0.20 27.69 14.73
C GLY A 23 1.47 28.49 14.46
N LYS A 24 1.46 29.80 14.75
CA LYS A 24 2.68 30.64 14.75
C LYS A 24 3.68 30.09 15.78
N PHE A 25 4.64 29.26 15.37
CA PHE A 25 5.99 29.01 15.92
C PHE A 25 6.40 27.54 15.76
N GLY A 26 7.40 27.32 14.89
CA GLY A 26 8.01 26.01 14.62
C GLY A 26 7.22 25.16 13.64
N THR A 27 7.43 25.41 12.34
CA THR A 27 6.92 24.58 11.24
C THR A 27 7.64 23.24 11.24
N TYR A 28 7.07 22.27 11.95
CA TYR A 28 7.41 20.87 11.71
C TYR A 28 6.78 20.49 10.37
N GLU A 29 7.61 20.35 9.34
CA GLU A 29 7.20 19.87 8.02
C GLU A 29 7.56 18.37 7.91
N PRO A 30 6.65 17.47 8.29
CA PRO A 30 6.90 16.04 8.18
C PRO A 30 7.09 15.67 6.70
N LEU A 31 8.11 14.85 6.45
CA LEU A 31 8.49 14.43 5.09
C LEU A 31 7.31 13.75 4.38
N THR A 32 6.50 13.02 5.14
CA THR A 32 5.29 12.35 4.65
C THR A 32 4.20 13.31 4.17
N TYR A 33 4.09 14.52 4.74
CA TYR A 33 3.22 15.58 4.22
C TYR A 33 3.78 16.19 2.94
N LYS A 34 5.09 16.48 2.91
CA LYS A 34 5.77 17.06 1.75
C LYS A 34 5.74 16.15 0.51
N THR A 35 5.77 14.84 0.72
CA THR A 35 5.78 13.82 -0.34
C THR A 35 4.38 13.38 -0.78
N GLY A 36 3.31 13.89 -0.15
CA GLY A 36 1.93 13.51 -0.50
C GLY A 36 1.61 12.04 -0.22
N CYS A 37 2.34 11.40 0.69
CA CYS A 37 2.19 9.98 1.03
C CYS A 37 0.77 9.66 1.55
N VAL A 38 0.05 10.67 2.03
CA VAL A 38 -1.37 10.63 2.43
C VAL A 38 -2.28 10.05 1.33
N LEU A 39 -1.99 10.32 0.05
CA LEU A 39 -2.81 9.84 -1.07
C LEU A 39 -2.54 8.38 -1.44
N TRP A 40 -1.46 7.79 -0.92
CA TRP A 40 -1.01 6.46 -1.30
C TRP A 40 -1.93 5.38 -0.70
N GLY A 41 -2.65 5.70 0.37
CA GLY A 41 -3.71 4.86 0.94
C GLY A 41 -4.76 4.40 -0.08
N ILE A 42 -5.05 5.23 -1.08
CA ILE A 42 -6.05 4.95 -2.13
C ILE A 42 -5.61 3.77 -2.99
N VAL A 43 -4.30 3.61 -3.23
CA VAL A 43 -3.74 2.51 -4.03
C VAL A 43 -4.09 1.16 -3.38
N PHE A 44 -3.97 1.05 -2.06
CA PHE A 44 -4.34 -0.16 -1.32
C PHE A 44 -5.84 -0.45 -1.38
N VAL A 45 -6.69 0.59 -1.36
CA VAL A 45 -8.14 0.41 -1.49
C VAL A 45 -8.50 -0.10 -2.89
N ILE A 46 -7.94 0.51 -3.95
CA ILE A 46 -8.21 0.09 -5.33
C ILE A 46 -7.72 -1.35 -5.55
N SER A 47 -6.51 -1.67 -5.09
CA SER A 47 -5.96 -3.03 -5.15
C SER A 47 -6.88 -4.04 -4.47
N GLY A 48 -7.35 -3.73 -3.26
CA GLY A 48 -8.30 -4.59 -2.54
C GLY A 48 -9.63 -4.80 -3.26
N VAL A 49 -10.18 -3.76 -3.91
CA VAL A 49 -11.43 -3.88 -4.70
C VAL A 49 -11.21 -4.78 -5.93
N ILE A 50 -10.09 -4.62 -6.63
CA ILE A 50 -9.75 -5.46 -7.79
C ILE A 50 -9.59 -6.92 -7.34
N LEU A 51 -8.95 -7.17 -6.20
CA LEU A 51 -8.77 -8.51 -5.64
C LEU A 51 -10.11 -9.20 -5.35
N ILE A 52 -11.05 -8.49 -4.70
CA ILE A 52 -12.41 -9.01 -4.44
C ILE A 52 -13.16 -9.28 -5.75
N ARG A 53 -12.91 -8.46 -6.78
CA ARG A 53 -13.55 -8.65 -8.08
C ARG A 53 -13.01 -9.87 -8.82
N VAL A 54 -11.71 -10.16 -8.73
CA VAL A 54 -11.09 -11.36 -9.31
C VAL A 54 -11.67 -12.64 -8.69
N THR A 55 -11.92 -12.68 -7.39
CA THR A 55 -12.48 -13.87 -6.72
C THR A 55 -13.94 -14.13 -7.09
N ARG A 56 -14.68 -13.09 -7.50
CA ARG A 56 -16.08 -13.20 -7.95
C ARG A 56 -16.19 -13.54 -9.44
N PHE A 57 -15.37 -12.92 -10.28
CA PHE A 57 -15.42 -13.06 -11.74
C PHE A 57 -13.99 -13.18 -12.30
N PRO A 58 -13.42 -14.39 -12.33
CA PRO A 58 -12.06 -14.60 -12.80
C PRO A 58 -12.01 -14.43 -14.32
N THR A 59 -11.50 -13.29 -14.77
CA THR A 59 -11.16 -13.05 -16.18
C THR A 59 -9.65 -12.84 -16.30
N GLN A 60 -9.00 -13.39 -17.33
CA GLN A 60 -7.54 -13.34 -17.47
C GLN A 60 -6.96 -11.92 -17.35
N ARG A 61 -7.62 -10.93 -17.98
CA ARG A 61 -7.21 -9.52 -17.90
C ARG A 61 -7.29 -8.96 -16.48
N LEU A 62 -8.30 -9.34 -15.71
CA LEU A 62 -8.49 -8.86 -14.34
C LEU A 62 -7.51 -9.51 -13.37
N VAL A 63 -7.17 -10.78 -13.59
CA VAL A 63 -6.12 -11.50 -12.84
C VAL A 63 -4.75 -10.83 -13.05
N ILE A 64 -4.38 -10.55 -14.29
CA ILE A 64 -3.13 -9.83 -14.61
C ILE A 64 -3.14 -8.42 -14.01
N CYS A 65 -4.26 -7.70 -14.12
CA CYS A 65 -4.40 -6.38 -13.51
C CYS A 65 -4.23 -6.43 -11.98
N SER A 66 -4.81 -7.44 -11.33
CA SER A 66 -4.65 -7.63 -9.89
C SER A 66 -3.21 -7.90 -9.49
N LEU A 67 -2.45 -8.67 -10.28
CA LEU A 67 -1.02 -8.89 -10.04
C LEU A 67 -0.21 -7.60 -10.13
N VAL A 68 -0.43 -6.82 -11.19
CA VAL A 68 0.25 -5.53 -11.37
C VAL A 68 -0.04 -4.61 -10.18
N MET A 69 -1.29 -4.53 -9.75
CA MET A 69 -1.68 -3.71 -8.61
C MET A 69 -1.07 -4.20 -7.29
N SER A 70 -0.97 -5.51 -7.07
CA SER A 70 -0.29 -6.08 -5.91
C SER A 70 1.21 -5.75 -5.89
N ILE A 71 1.90 -5.79 -7.03
CA ILE A 71 3.32 -5.41 -7.14
C ILE A 71 3.50 -3.92 -6.82
N ILE A 72 2.61 -3.06 -7.35
CA ILE A 72 2.63 -1.63 -7.03
C ILE A 72 2.43 -1.43 -5.53
N CYS A 73 1.46 -2.12 -4.90
CA CYS A 73 1.26 -2.08 -3.45
C CYS A 73 2.50 -2.48 -2.65
N ILE A 74 3.25 -3.49 -3.09
CA ILE A 74 4.51 -3.91 -2.45
C ILE A 74 5.54 -2.77 -2.49
N ILE A 75 5.76 -2.17 -3.67
CA ILE A 75 6.73 -1.07 -3.84
C ILE A 75 6.34 0.14 -2.99
N THR A 76 5.06 0.54 -3.06
CA THR A 76 4.47 1.63 -2.27
C THR A 76 4.67 1.41 -0.77
N THR A 77 4.48 0.17 -0.30
CA THR A 77 4.65 -0.19 1.12
C THR A 77 6.09 -0.06 1.58
N ILE A 78 7.05 -0.50 0.76
CA ILE A 78 8.49 -0.39 1.07
C ILE A 78 8.88 1.09 1.19
N ILE A 79 8.50 1.91 0.21
CA ILE A 79 8.81 3.35 0.22
C ILE A 79 8.18 4.04 1.43
N ALA A 80 6.91 3.77 1.71
CA ALA A 80 6.20 4.37 2.86
C ALA A 80 6.86 3.98 4.19
N THR A 81 7.27 2.72 4.34
CA THR A 81 8.00 2.22 5.51
C THR A 81 9.31 2.97 5.72
N VAL A 82 10.08 3.17 4.65
CA VAL A 82 11.36 3.93 4.70
C VAL A 82 11.11 5.38 5.09
N PHE A 83 10.10 6.04 4.52
CA PHE A 83 9.77 7.43 4.87
C PHE A 83 9.37 7.59 6.33
N ILE A 84 8.54 6.69 6.86
CA ILE A 84 8.15 6.72 8.27
C ILE A 84 9.35 6.44 9.19
N ALA A 85 10.25 5.53 8.80
CA ALA A 85 11.47 5.26 9.56
C ALA A 85 12.41 6.48 9.61
N ILE A 86 12.56 7.22 8.50
CA ILE A 86 13.33 8.46 8.44
C ILE A 86 12.67 9.54 9.32
N GLU A 87 11.35 9.67 9.26
CA GLU A 87 10.60 10.65 10.05
C GLU A 87 10.67 10.35 11.56
N LEU A 88 10.64 9.07 11.94
CA LEU A 88 10.74 8.64 13.33
C LEU A 88 12.17 8.79 13.88
N SER A 89 13.19 8.57 13.05
CA SER A 89 14.60 8.73 13.43
C SER A 89 15.06 10.19 13.50
N SER A 90 14.44 11.08 12.71
CA SER A 90 14.74 12.51 12.75
C SER A 90 14.08 13.19 13.95
N PHE A 91 14.78 13.23 15.08
CA PHE A 91 14.38 14.04 16.23
C PHE A 91 14.70 15.53 15.99
N HIS A 92 13.68 16.33 15.72
CA HIS A 92 13.78 17.78 15.84
C HIS A 92 12.98 18.25 17.07
N PRO A 93 13.55 19.09 17.94
CA PRO A 93 12.84 19.61 19.10
C PRO A 93 11.68 20.50 18.65
N VAL A 94 10.46 20.05 18.91
CA VAL A 94 9.23 20.77 18.55
C VAL A 94 8.83 21.72 19.68
N SER A 95 8.33 22.91 19.34
CA SER A 95 7.83 23.90 20.30
C SER A 95 6.77 23.31 21.26
N TYR A 96 6.85 23.64 22.55
CA TYR A 96 6.03 23.09 23.65
C TYR A 96 4.51 23.14 23.39
N ARG A 97 4.03 24.18 22.71
CA ARG A 97 2.61 24.35 22.35
C ARG A 97 2.11 23.33 21.31
N ASN A 98 2.99 22.89 20.40
CA ASN A 98 2.68 21.91 19.36
C ASN A 98 3.15 20.49 19.74
N TYR A 99 3.72 20.31 20.94
CA TYR A 99 4.26 19.05 21.43
C TYR A 99 3.21 17.94 21.50
N GLY A 100 2.00 18.26 21.97
CA GLY A 100 0.90 17.29 22.04
C GLY A 100 0.49 16.74 20.67
N GLN A 101 0.34 17.61 19.67
CA GLN A 101 0.02 17.22 18.30
C GLN A 101 1.17 16.45 17.63
N ALA A 102 2.42 16.86 17.86
CA ALA A 102 3.60 16.16 17.33
C ALA A 102 3.75 14.75 17.94
N LYS A 103 3.48 14.61 19.24
CA LYS A 103 3.50 13.32 19.93
C LYS A 103 2.41 12.38 19.40
N LEU A 104 1.18 12.89 19.20
CA LEU A 104 0.08 12.11 18.61
C LEU A 104 0.38 11.69 17.18
N GLY A 105 0.89 12.60 16.33
CA GLY A 105 1.30 12.26 14.97
C GLY A 105 2.36 11.17 14.95
N ARG A 106 3.34 11.24 15.86
CA ARG A 106 4.38 10.22 15.98
C ARG A 106 3.84 8.85 16.40
N GLU A 107 2.86 8.78 17.31
CA GLU A 107 2.24 7.49 17.66
C GLU A 107 1.37 6.93 16.55
N ILE A 108 0.66 7.78 15.82
CA ILE A 108 -0.04 7.34 14.61
C ILE A 108 0.97 6.76 13.61
N SER A 109 2.10 7.44 13.36
CA SER A 109 3.16 6.93 12.48
C SER A 109 3.75 5.59 12.95
N ARG A 110 3.89 5.36 14.25
CA ARG A 110 4.30 4.04 14.79
C ARG A 110 3.24 2.96 14.55
N ILE A 111 1.96 3.29 14.71
CA ILE A 111 0.87 2.36 14.42
C ILE A 111 0.86 2.01 12.92
N LEU A 112 1.04 3.00 12.03
CA LEU A 112 1.20 2.75 10.59
C LEU A 112 2.40 1.84 10.29
N LEU A 113 3.54 2.08 10.95
CA LEU A 113 4.74 1.27 10.74
C LEU A 113 4.49 -0.21 11.06
N PHE A 114 3.63 -0.50 12.05
CA PHE A 114 3.25 -1.87 12.37
C PHE A 114 2.24 -2.47 11.37
N SER A 115 1.35 -1.66 10.79
CA SER A 115 0.36 -2.14 9.83
C SER A 115 0.91 -2.36 8.42
N TYR A 116 1.99 -1.67 8.03
CA TYR A 116 2.60 -1.82 6.70
C TYR A 116 3.17 -3.21 6.40
N PRO A 117 3.91 -3.88 7.31
CA PRO A 117 4.35 -5.27 7.12
C PRO A 117 3.19 -6.25 6.92
N LEU A 118 2.04 -5.98 7.53
CA LEU A 118 0.85 -6.81 7.40
C LEU A 118 0.24 -6.69 5.99
N GLU A 119 0.16 -5.48 5.45
CA GLU A 119 -0.25 -5.24 4.05
C GLU A 119 0.75 -5.86 3.06
N LEU A 120 2.05 -5.74 3.34
CA LEU A 120 3.11 -6.36 2.56
C LEU A 120 2.95 -7.89 2.50
N GLY A 121 2.70 -8.53 3.65
CA GLY A 121 2.49 -9.97 3.73
C GLY A 121 1.30 -10.44 2.90
N ILE A 122 0.17 -9.73 2.98
CA ILE A 122 -1.03 -10.04 2.19
C ILE A 122 -0.73 -9.89 0.69
N ALA A 123 -0.19 -8.75 0.27
CA ALA A 123 0.11 -8.49 -1.14
C ALA A 123 1.12 -9.51 -1.71
N CYS A 124 2.12 -9.90 -0.93
CA CYS A 124 3.12 -10.90 -1.32
C CYS A 124 2.49 -12.28 -1.50
N MET A 125 1.70 -12.74 -0.53
CA MET A 125 1.01 -14.04 -0.62
C MET A 125 0.10 -14.10 -1.84
N TYR A 126 -0.73 -13.08 -2.07
CA TYR A 126 -1.60 -13.03 -3.24
C TYR A 126 -0.82 -12.98 -4.55
N SER A 127 0.31 -12.27 -4.59
CA SER A 127 1.16 -12.23 -5.79
C SER A 127 1.74 -13.60 -6.12
N ILE A 128 2.23 -14.32 -5.11
CA ILE A 128 2.80 -15.67 -5.29
C ILE A 128 1.73 -16.65 -5.76
N PHE A 129 0.58 -16.71 -5.09
CA PHE A 129 -0.50 -17.64 -5.46
C PHE A 129 -1.05 -17.35 -6.85
N THR A 130 -1.28 -16.07 -7.18
CA THR A 130 -1.81 -15.70 -8.50
C THR A 130 -0.79 -15.97 -9.62
N PHE A 131 0.50 -15.82 -9.33
CA PHE A 131 1.56 -16.16 -10.28
C PHE A 131 1.63 -17.67 -10.55
N ILE A 132 1.52 -18.50 -9.50
CA ILE A 132 1.49 -19.96 -9.65
C ILE A 132 0.28 -20.40 -10.47
N ASP A 133 -0.90 -19.85 -10.20
CA ASP A 133 -2.14 -20.22 -10.91
C ASP A 133 -2.09 -19.82 -12.40
N LEU A 134 -1.53 -18.64 -12.72
CA LEU A 134 -1.30 -18.22 -14.10
C LEU A 134 -0.32 -19.13 -14.86
N ASN A 135 0.78 -19.53 -14.22
CA ASN A 135 1.75 -20.42 -14.86
C ASN A 135 1.11 -21.78 -15.17
N ARG A 136 0.32 -22.33 -14.24
CA ARG A 136 -0.40 -23.59 -14.46
C ARG A 136 -1.41 -23.48 -15.60
N GLY A 137 -2.19 -22.40 -15.65
CA GLY A 137 -3.15 -22.17 -16.74
C GLY A 137 -2.48 -21.99 -18.12
N ASN A 138 -1.30 -21.37 -18.16
CA ASN A 138 -0.54 -21.22 -19.40
C ASN A 138 0.04 -22.56 -19.90
N GLU A 139 0.48 -23.41 -18.97
CA GLU A 139 0.99 -24.75 -19.29
C GLU A 139 -0.10 -25.68 -19.82
N GLU A 140 -1.31 -25.63 -19.24
CA GLU A 140 -2.48 -26.36 -19.76
C GLU A 140 -2.90 -25.87 -21.15
N THR A 141 -2.93 -24.54 -21.36
CA THR A 141 -3.26 -23.95 -22.68
C THR A 141 -2.23 -24.32 -23.75
N PHE A 142 -0.94 -24.37 -23.40
CA PHE A 142 0.12 -24.74 -24.33
C PHE A 142 0.05 -26.23 -24.72
N ARG A 143 -0.32 -27.10 -23.78
CA ARG A 143 -0.52 -28.53 -24.03
C ARG A 143 -1.68 -28.78 -24.97
N THR A 144 -2.83 -28.13 -24.76
CA THR A 144 -4.00 -28.29 -25.65
C THR A 144 -3.72 -27.82 -27.07
N VAL A 145 -3.00 -26.71 -27.25
CA VAL A 145 -2.62 -26.21 -28.59
C VAL A 145 -1.67 -27.18 -29.30
N THR A 146 -0.77 -27.82 -28.54
CA THR A 146 0.17 -28.80 -29.09
C THR A 146 -0.54 -30.09 -29.50
N GLU A 147 -1.45 -30.61 -28.68
CA GLU A 147 -2.26 -31.80 -28.99
C GLU A 147 -3.21 -31.57 -30.18
N GLU A 148 -3.84 -30.39 -30.28
CA GLU A 148 -4.67 -30.04 -31.43
C GLU A 148 -3.85 -29.97 -32.73
N ALA A 149 -2.65 -29.39 -32.68
CA ALA A 149 -1.75 -29.28 -33.82
C ALA A 149 -1.23 -30.66 -34.28
N GLU A 150 -0.98 -31.60 -33.36
CA GLU A 150 -0.60 -32.98 -33.68
C GLU A 150 -1.76 -33.81 -34.22
N SER A 151 -3.02 -33.55 -33.79
CA SER A 151 -4.19 -34.27 -34.29
C SER A 151 -4.67 -33.82 -35.69
N ALA A 152 -4.26 -32.63 -36.12
CA ALA A 152 -4.63 -32.02 -37.39
C ALA A 152 -3.70 -32.41 -38.56
N LEU A 153 -2.69 -33.25 -38.31
CA LEU A 153 -1.67 -33.70 -39.26
C LEU A 153 -1.81 -35.20 -39.56
#